data_AF-A0A951WV43-F1
#
_entry.id   AF-A0A951WV43-F1
#
_cell.length_a   1.000
_cell.length_b   1.000
_cell.length_c   1.000
_cell.angle_alpha   90.00
_cell.angle_beta   90.00
_cell.angle_gamma   90.00
#
_symmetry.space_group_name_H-M   'P 1'
#
loop_
_entity.id
_entity.type
_entity.pdbx_description
1 polymer ?
#
loop_
_entity_poly.entity_id
_entity_poly.type
_entity_poly.pdbx_seq_one_letter_code
_entity_poly.pdbx_strand_id
1 'polypeptide(L)'
;MNTIQRVARAFIRALWLTITRRRVDPSPMMAMRAWAAKAADLTQAALKAGDESGFDGKMRAALTLSVEGRRVSVETVLQTVRFHAEQEYPHVLSQNNRDDLAAIYAANVNDRFLTSRAFDALEAGMFREAVGQLFSHLENIPAFDTQDKIIENS
;
A
#
# COMPACT_ATOMS: atom_id res chain seq x y z
N MET A 1 21.08 24.64 21.71
CA MET A 1 19.93 24.01 22.39
C MET A 1 20.28 22.55 22.63
N ASN A 2 20.51 22.16 23.89
CA ASN A 2 21.23 20.92 24.21
C ASN A 2 20.33 19.68 24.06
N THR A 3 20.89 18.62 23.46
CA THR A 3 20.24 17.33 23.17
C THR A 3 19.49 16.75 24.38
N ILE A 4 20.03 16.96 25.58
CA ILE A 4 19.47 16.54 26.87
C ILE A 4 18.12 17.22 27.16
N GLN A 5 17.97 18.52 26.88
CA GLN A 5 16.71 19.24 27.11
C GLN A 5 15.59 18.82 26.13
N ARG A 6 15.97 18.26 24.97
CA ARG A 6 15.02 17.74 23.97
C ARG A 6 14.53 16.35 24.38
N VAL A 7 15.45 15.48 24.83
CA VAL A 7 15.14 14.13 25.33
C VAL A 7 14.28 14.20 26.58
N ALA A 8 14.61 15.05 27.55
CA ALA A 8 13.83 15.22 28.78
C ALA A 8 12.39 15.69 28.48
N ARG A 9 12.20 16.63 27.55
CA ARG A 9 10.87 17.08 27.11
C ARG A 9 10.07 15.99 26.40
N ALA A 10 10.72 15.18 25.56
CA ALA A 10 10.06 14.04 24.91
C ALA A 10 9.60 12.99 25.93
N PHE A 11 10.43 12.70 26.93
CA PHE A 11 10.13 11.72 27.98
C PHE A 11 8.97 12.18 28.88
N ILE A 12 8.97 13.45 29.31
CA ILE A 12 7.88 14.02 30.12
C ILE A 12 6.57 14.03 29.34
N ARG A 13 6.59 14.38 28.04
CA ARG A 13 5.39 14.32 27.19
C ARG A 13 4.87 12.90 27.03
N ALA A 14 5.75 11.92 26.81
CA ALA A 14 5.37 10.51 26.72
C ALA A 14 4.75 9.98 28.03
N LEU A 15 5.35 10.36 29.17
CA LEU A 15 4.83 10.00 30.50
C LEU A 15 3.46 10.63 30.77
N TRP A 16 3.29 11.91 30.41
CA TRP A 16 2.02 12.62 30.57
C TRP A 16 0.92 12.04 29.67
N LEU A 17 1.24 11.64 28.44
CA LEU A 17 0.31 10.93 27.54
C LEU A 17 -0.09 9.55 28.07
N THR A 18 0.83 8.87 28.75
CA THR A 18 0.56 7.56 29.37
C THR A 18 -0.40 7.71 30.56
N ILE A 19 -0.23 8.75 31.37
CA ILE A 19 -1.09 9.05 32.53
C ILE A 19 -2.49 9.53 32.08
N THR A 20 -2.59 10.30 30.99
CA THR A 20 -3.87 10.84 30.52
C THR A 20 -4.74 9.83 29.76
N ARG A 21 -4.30 8.59 29.54
CA ARG A 21 -4.98 7.57 28.68
C ARG A 21 -5.40 8.10 27.31
N ARG A 22 -4.85 9.23 26.85
CA ARG A 22 -5.09 9.75 25.51
C ARG A 22 -4.28 8.87 24.56
N ARG A 23 -4.96 7.94 23.88
CA ARG A 23 -4.39 7.26 22.74
C ARG A 23 -4.03 8.34 21.73
N VAL A 24 -2.76 8.43 21.36
CA VAL A 24 -2.37 9.21 20.18
C VAL A 24 -2.97 8.44 19.02
N ASP A 25 -4.01 9.00 18.38
CA ASP A 25 -4.56 8.39 17.20
C ASP A 25 -3.43 8.27 16.16
N PRO A 26 -3.18 7.08 15.62
CA PRO A 26 -2.10 6.89 14.67
C PRO A 26 -2.31 7.85 13.50
N SER A 27 -1.27 8.62 13.17
CA SER A 27 -1.34 9.56 12.06
C SER A 27 -1.83 8.82 10.80
N PRO A 28 -2.77 9.39 10.01
CA PRO A 28 -3.19 8.81 8.74
C PRO A 28 -2.01 8.44 7.82
N MET A 29 -0.90 9.19 7.92
CA MET A 29 0.35 8.92 7.20
C MET A 29 1.07 7.67 7.68
N MET A 30 1.01 7.35 8.98
CA MET A 30 1.54 6.08 9.47
C MET A 30 0.72 4.90 8.96
N ALA A 31 -0.62 5.01 8.95
CA ALA A 31 -1.49 3.98 8.41
C ALA A 31 -1.22 3.75 6.91
N MET A 32 -1.06 4.82 6.13
CA MET A 32 -0.76 4.75 4.71
C MET A 32 0.62 4.12 4.44
N ARG A 33 1.64 4.47 5.22
CA ARG A 33 2.98 3.84 5.14
C ARG A 33 2.93 2.35 5.46
N ALA A 34 2.19 1.95 6.49
CA ALA A 34 2.03 0.54 6.85
C ALA A 34 1.26 -0.23 5.76
N TRP A 35 0.23 0.39 5.19
CA TRP A 35 -0.52 -0.18 4.07
C TRP A 35 0.37 -0.38 2.83
N ALA A 36 1.18 0.60 2.45
CA ALA A 36 2.07 0.51 1.30
C ALA A 36 3.14 -0.60 1.48
N ALA A 37 3.76 -0.66 2.66
CA ALA A 37 4.71 -1.73 2.99
C ALA A 37 4.06 -3.12 2.89
N LYS A 38 2.83 -3.27 3.39
CA LYS A 38 2.10 -4.53 3.32
C LYS A 38 1.72 -4.91 1.87
N ALA A 39 1.43 -3.93 1.02
CA ALA A 39 1.19 -4.18 -0.40
C ALA A 39 2.44 -4.72 -1.11
N ALA A 40 3.63 -4.21 -0.77
CA ALA A 40 4.90 -4.73 -1.28
C ALA A 40 5.11 -6.20 -0.85
N ASP A 41 4.92 -6.50 0.44
CA ASP A 41 5.02 -7.87 0.98
C ASP A 41 4.08 -8.85 0.26
N LEU A 42 2.82 -8.45 0.07
CA LEU A 42 1.81 -9.28 -0.58
C LEU A 42 2.11 -9.48 -2.07
N THR A 43 2.66 -8.47 -2.74
CA THR A 43 3.06 -8.60 -4.15
C THR A 43 4.22 -9.57 -4.30
N GLN A 44 5.22 -9.48 -3.41
CA GLN A 44 6.33 -10.43 -3.38
C GLN A 44 5.84 -11.85 -3.06
N ALA A 45 4.87 -12.00 -2.15
CA ALA A 45 4.25 -13.28 -1.85
C ALA A 45 3.49 -13.86 -3.05
N ALA A 46 2.76 -13.03 -3.82
CA ALA A 46 2.07 -13.45 -5.03
C ALA A 46 3.04 -13.93 -6.11
N LEU A 47 4.14 -13.20 -6.36
CA LEU A 47 5.19 -13.61 -7.30
C LEU A 47 5.81 -14.94 -6.88
N LYS A 48 6.16 -15.08 -5.59
CA LYS A 48 6.73 -16.32 -5.04
C LYS A 48 5.75 -17.50 -5.15
N ALA A 49 4.47 -17.30 -4.84
CA ALA A 49 3.45 -18.34 -4.97
C ALA A 49 3.26 -18.77 -6.43
N GLY A 50 3.40 -17.83 -7.38
CA GLY A 50 3.46 -18.11 -8.81
C GLY A 50 4.63 -19.03 -9.14
N ASP A 51 5.85 -18.68 -8.73
CA ASP A 51 7.04 -19.49 -8.96
C ASP A 51 6.91 -20.91 -8.36
N GLU A 52 6.42 -21.02 -7.12
CA GLU A 52 6.20 -22.30 -6.44
C GLU A 52 5.09 -23.16 -7.09
N SER A 53 4.12 -22.53 -7.75
CA SER A 53 3.03 -23.19 -8.48
C SER A 53 3.37 -23.51 -9.94
N GLY A 54 4.63 -23.28 -10.36
CA GLY A 54 5.08 -23.48 -11.73
C GLY A 54 4.72 -22.33 -12.69
N PHE A 55 4.02 -21.29 -12.22
CA PHE A 55 3.80 -20.05 -12.97
C PHE A 55 5.01 -19.13 -12.82
N ASP A 56 6.16 -19.52 -13.37
CA ASP A 56 7.36 -18.71 -13.36
C ASP A 56 7.18 -17.39 -14.17
N GLY A 57 8.18 -16.51 -14.15
CA GLY A 57 8.12 -15.25 -14.87
C GLY A 57 7.84 -15.38 -16.38
N LYS A 58 8.25 -16.49 -17.02
CA LYS A 58 7.96 -16.72 -18.45
C LYS A 58 6.49 -17.10 -18.66
N MET A 59 5.95 -17.98 -17.83
CA MET A 59 4.54 -18.36 -17.90
C MET A 59 3.63 -17.18 -17.57
N ARG A 60 3.96 -16.36 -16.55
CA ARG A 60 3.21 -15.14 -16.24
C ARG A 60 3.29 -14.09 -17.34
N ALA A 61 4.42 -13.99 -18.04
CA ALA A 61 4.56 -13.11 -19.20
C ALA A 61 3.76 -13.58 -20.43
N ALA A 62 3.60 -14.91 -20.59
CA ALA A 62 2.79 -15.50 -21.66
C ALA A 62 1.28 -15.39 -21.39
N LEU A 63 0.87 -15.35 -20.13
CA LEU A 63 -0.53 -15.18 -19.72
C LEU A 63 -0.97 -13.71 -19.91
N THR A 64 -1.59 -13.43 -21.05
CA THR A 64 -2.02 -12.07 -21.41
C THR A 64 -3.49 -11.81 -21.08
N LEU A 65 -3.76 -10.66 -20.47
CA LEU A 65 -5.07 -10.10 -20.17
C LEU A 65 -5.46 -9.07 -21.25
N SER A 66 -6.76 -8.95 -21.51
CA SER A 66 -7.32 -7.83 -22.28
C SER A 66 -7.88 -6.80 -21.30
N VAL A 67 -7.30 -5.61 -21.29
CA VAL A 67 -7.64 -4.50 -20.39
C VAL A 67 -7.80 -3.25 -21.23
N GLU A 68 -9.02 -2.73 -21.32
CA GLU A 68 -9.34 -1.50 -22.08
C GLU A 68 -8.81 -1.51 -23.53
N GLY A 69 -8.88 -2.66 -24.19
CA GLY A 69 -8.37 -2.84 -25.56
C GLY A 69 -6.85 -3.00 -25.68
N ARG A 70 -6.12 -2.99 -24.56
CA ARG A 70 -4.67 -3.27 -24.51
C ARG A 70 -4.43 -4.70 -24.03
N ARG A 71 -3.36 -5.32 -24.54
CA ARG A 71 -2.87 -6.60 -24.04
C ARG A 71 -1.77 -6.36 -23.03
N VAL A 72 -1.97 -6.82 -21.80
CA VAL A 72 -0.98 -6.74 -20.72
C VAL A 72 -0.77 -8.13 -20.13
N SER A 73 0.46 -8.49 -19.81
CA SER A 73 0.74 -9.79 -19.18
C SER A 73 0.49 -9.75 -17.67
N VAL A 74 0.20 -10.90 -17.06
CA VAL A 74 0.11 -11.01 -15.59
C VAL A 74 1.43 -10.62 -14.93
N GLU A 75 2.57 -10.96 -15.54
CA GLU A 75 3.88 -10.51 -15.06
C GLU A 75 3.96 -8.98 -15.03
N THR A 76 3.58 -8.31 -16.11
CA THR A 76 3.56 -6.83 -16.17
C THR A 76 2.69 -6.24 -15.06
N VAL A 77 1.50 -6.80 -14.85
CA VAL A 77 0.59 -6.34 -13.78
C VAL A 77 1.27 -6.42 -12.42
N LEU A 78 1.79 -7.59 -12.03
CA LEU A 78 2.41 -7.78 -10.72
C LEU A 78 3.69 -6.94 -10.55
N GLN A 79 4.45 -6.75 -11.62
CA GLN A 79 5.63 -5.87 -11.61
C GLN A 79 5.27 -4.40 -11.45
N THR A 80 4.19 -3.93 -12.08
CA THR A 80 3.68 -2.58 -11.89
C THR A 80 3.24 -2.34 -10.44
N VAL A 81 2.43 -3.24 -9.88
CA VAL A 81 2.00 -3.12 -8.47
C VAL A 81 3.19 -3.16 -7.52
N ARG A 82 4.17 -4.03 -7.79
CA ARG A 82 5.42 -4.09 -7.01
C ARG A 82 6.17 -2.77 -7.05
N PHE A 83 6.36 -2.21 -8.24
CA PHE A 83 7.04 -0.93 -8.43
C PHE A 83 6.34 0.19 -7.65
N HIS A 84 5.01 0.29 -7.75
CA HIS A 84 4.26 1.29 -7.00
C HIS A 84 4.42 1.09 -5.48
N ALA A 85 4.27 -0.14 -4.98
CA ALA A 85 4.33 -0.41 -3.55
C ALA A 85 5.74 -0.24 -2.95
N GLU A 86 6.80 -0.61 -3.68
CA GLU A 86 8.19 -0.56 -3.20
C GLU A 86 8.86 0.80 -3.40
N GLN A 87 8.46 1.56 -4.43
CA GLN A 87 9.18 2.75 -4.85
C GLN A 87 8.30 3.99 -4.85
N GLU A 88 7.18 3.97 -5.58
CA GLU A 88 6.37 5.17 -5.79
C GLU A 88 5.61 5.61 -4.53
N TYR A 89 4.87 4.70 -3.89
CA TYR A 89 4.13 5.01 -2.67
C TYR A 89 5.07 5.49 -1.55
N PRO A 90 6.21 4.81 -1.26
CA PRO A 90 7.16 5.32 -0.28
C PRO A 90 7.76 6.68 -0.65
N HIS A 91 8.04 6.91 -1.94
CA HIS A 91 8.56 8.19 -2.41
C HIS A 91 7.57 9.33 -2.14
N VAL A 92 6.31 9.16 -2.56
CA VAL A 92 5.23 10.13 -2.33
C VAL A 92 5.02 10.36 -0.82
N LEU A 93 4.95 9.29 -0.03
CA LEU A 93 4.76 9.39 1.42
C LEU A 93 5.94 10.07 2.14
N SER A 94 7.15 10.01 1.58
CA SER A 94 8.34 10.65 2.15
C SER A 94 8.26 12.18 2.12
N GLN A 95 7.53 12.74 1.16
CA GLN A 95 7.37 14.18 0.98
C GLN A 95 6.43 14.80 2.03
N ASN A 96 5.65 13.98 2.76
CA ASN A 96 4.68 14.39 3.78
C ASN A 96 3.69 15.49 3.32
N ASN A 97 3.46 15.58 2.02
CA ASN A 97 2.51 16.51 1.42
C ASN A 97 1.17 15.79 1.22
N ARG A 98 0.10 16.37 1.77
CA ARG A 98 -1.25 15.80 1.71
C ARG A 98 -1.78 15.76 0.28
N ASP A 99 -1.41 16.72 -0.56
CA ASP A 99 -1.92 16.82 -1.93
C ASP A 99 -1.42 15.66 -2.80
N ASP A 100 -0.25 15.10 -2.48
CA ASP A 100 0.35 14.01 -3.25
C ASP A 100 -0.31 12.65 -2.94
N LEU A 101 -1.15 12.56 -1.92
CA LEU A 101 -1.93 11.35 -1.63
C LEU A 101 -2.92 11.03 -2.76
N ALA A 102 -3.41 12.04 -3.47
CA ALA A 102 -4.27 11.84 -4.64
C ALA A 102 -3.58 10.96 -5.70
N ALA A 103 -2.25 11.08 -5.85
CA ALA A 103 -1.48 10.24 -6.76
C ALA A 103 -1.49 8.77 -6.32
N ILE A 104 -1.33 8.50 -5.01
CA ILE A 104 -1.41 7.13 -4.46
C ILE A 104 -2.80 6.53 -4.69
N TYR A 105 -3.87 7.29 -4.44
CA TYR A 105 -5.22 6.79 -4.70
C TYR A 105 -5.46 6.51 -6.19
N ALA A 106 -5.02 7.40 -7.07
CA ALA A 106 -5.17 7.23 -8.51
C ALA A 106 -4.40 5.98 -9.00
N ALA A 107 -3.15 5.81 -8.57
CA ALA A 107 -2.35 4.63 -8.88
C ALA A 107 -3.01 3.35 -8.32
N ASN A 108 -3.48 3.38 -7.07
CA ASN A 108 -4.12 2.23 -6.44
C ASN A 108 -5.44 1.83 -7.12
N VAL A 109 -6.22 2.77 -7.68
CA VAL A 109 -7.42 2.44 -8.47
C VAL A 109 -7.03 1.59 -9.69
N ASN A 110 -5.96 1.96 -10.39
CA ASN A 110 -5.45 1.19 -11.51
C ASN A 110 -4.89 -0.17 -11.06
N ASP A 111 -4.13 -0.21 -9.98
CA ASP A 111 -3.55 -1.45 -9.42
C ASP A 111 -4.64 -2.45 -9.01
N ARG A 112 -5.70 -1.98 -8.35
CA ARG A 112 -6.87 -2.80 -7.99
C ARG A 112 -7.51 -3.42 -9.22
N PHE A 113 -7.77 -2.61 -10.24
CA PHE A 113 -8.39 -3.07 -11.46
C PHE A 113 -7.52 -4.10 -12.18
N LEU A 114 -6.23 -3.82 -12.37
CA LEU A 114 -5.31 -4.77 -13.01
C LEU A 114 -5.17 -6.08 -12.22
N THR A 115 -5.06 -5.98 -10.89
CA THR A 115 -4.94 -7.15 -10.01
C THR A 115 -6.22 -7.98 -10.02
N SER A 116 -7.41 -7.37 -10.09
CA SER A 116 -8.67 -8.10 -10.21
C SER A 116 -8.74 -8.86 -11.54
N ARG A 117 -8.30 -8.25 -12.65
CA ARG A 117 -8.23 -8.92 -13.96
C ARG A 117 -7.22 -10.06 -13.96
N ALA A 118 -6.09 -9.90 -13.27
CA ALA A 118 -5.13 -10.99 -13.10
C ALA A 118 -5.74 -12.14 -12.27
N PHE A 119 -6.42 -11.83 -11.17
CA PHE A 119 -7.12 -12.81 -10.33
C PHE A 119 -8.16 -13.63 -11.11
N ASP A 120 -8.96 -12.96 -11.94
CA ASP A 120 -9.99 -13.60 -12.77
C ASP A 120 -9.40 -14.56 -13.82
N ALA A 121 -8.18 -14.29 -14.29
CA ALA A 121 -7.51 -15.09 -15.32
C ALA A 121 -6.75 -16.29 -14.78
N LEU A 122 -6.61 -16.41 -13.45
CA LEU A 122 -5.89 -17.49 -12.81
C LEU A 122 -6.85 -18.62 -12.41
N GLU A 123 -6.41 -19.85 -12.66
CA GLU A 123 -7.07 -21.06 -12.17
C GLU A 123 -6.92 -21.19 -10.65
N ALA A 124 -7.80 -21.98 -10.02
CA ALA A 124 -7.74 -22.21 -8.57
C ALA A 124 -6.37 -22.79 -8.13
N GLY A 125 -5.82 -22.26 -7.05
CA GLY A 125 -4.53 -22.67 -6.49
C GLY A 125 -3.84 -21.57 -5.70
N MET A 126 -2.66 -21.88 -5.17
CA MET A 126 -1.89 -20.99 -4.30
C MET A 126 -1.58 -19.63 -4.94
N PHE A 127 -1.22 -19.63 -6.23
CA PHE A 127 -0.94 -18.37 -6.93
C PHE A 127 -2.18 -17.46 -6.99
N ARG A 128 -3.34 -18.01 -7.35
CA ARG A 128 -4.61 -17.26 -7.38
C ARG A 128 -5.00 -16.76 -5.99
N GLU A 129 -4.84 -17.57 -4.95
CA GLU A 129 -5.11 -17.17 -3.57
C GLU A 129 -4.22 -15.99 -3.14
N ALA A 130 -2.92 -16.04 -3.45
CA ALA A 130 -2.00 -14.96 -3.13
C ALA A 130 -2.32 -13.66 -3.89
N VAL A 131 -2.65 -13.74 -5.18
CA VAL A 131 -3.13 -12.58 -5.96
C VAL A 131 -4.45 -12.05 -5.39
N GLY A 132 -5.35 -12.91 -4.92
CA GLY A 132 -6.59 -12.52 -4.25
C GLY A 132 -6.36 -11.79 -2.93
N GLN A 133 -5.36 -12.22 -2.13
CA GLN A 133 -4.97 -11.51 -0.90
C GLN A 133 -4.41 -10.12 -1.20
N LEU A 134 -3.55 -10.01 -2.24
CA LEU A 134 -3.06 -8.71 -2.71
C LEU A 134 -4.23 -7.82 -3.14
N PHE A 135 -5.12 -8.32 -4.00
CA PHE A 135 -6.29 -7.57 -4.45
C PHE A 135 -7.12 -7.06 -3.27
N SER A 136 -7.49 -7.95 -2.35
CA SER A 136 -8.27 -7.59 -1.15
C SER A 136 -7.58 -6.52 -0.31
N HIS A 137 -6.26 -6.58 -0.14
CA HIS A 137 -5.50 -5.55 0.57
C HIS A 137 -5.55 -4.18 -0.14
N LEU A 138 -5.44 -4.17 -1.47
CA LEU A 138 -5.52 -2.93 -2.25
C LEU A 138 -6.92 -2.28 -2.17
N GLU A 139 -7.98 -3.07 -1.97
CA GLU A 139 -9.33 -2.55 -1.73
C GLU A 139 -9.47 -1.83 -0.38
N ASN A 140 -8.64 -2.19 0.58
CA ASN A 140 -8.64 -1.66 1.94
C ASN A 140 -7.59 -0.56 2.13
N ILE A 141 -7.40 0.30 1.12
CA ILE A 141 -6.56 1.48 1.26
C ILE A 141 -7.10 2.38 2.39
N PRO A 142 -6.26 2.83 3.35
CA PRO A 142 -6.71 3.68 4.44
C PRO A 142 -7.43 4.91 3.91
N ALA A 143 -8.54 5.31 4.52
CA ALA A 143 -9.22 6.55 4.18
C ALA A 143 -8.34 7.74 4.58
N PHE A 144 -8.24 8.71 3.68
CA PHE A 144 -7.70 10.02 4.01
C PHE A 144 -8.87 10.89 4.45
N ASP A 145 -9.08 10.99 5.76
CA ASP A 145 -10.08 11.90 6.27
C ASP A 145 -9.61 13.35 6.04
N THR A 146 -10.38 14.08 5.23
CA THR A 146 -10.17 15.50 4.95
C THR A 146 -10.76 16.40 6.04
N GLN A 147 -11.38 15.82 7.08
CA GLN A 147 -12.06 16.54 8.17
C GLN A 147 -11.14 17.08 9.29
N ASP A 148 -9.85 17.26 9.04
CA ASP A 148 -9.05 18.25 9.81
C ASP A 148 -9.37 19.70 9.36
N LYS A 149 -10.57 19.93 8.84
CA LYS A 149 -11.10 21.27 8.61
C LYS A 149 -11.77 21.76 9.90
N ILE A 150 -11.12 22.78 10.46
CA ILE A 150 -11.73 23.87 11.20
C ILE A 150 -11.95 23.56 12.70
N ILE A 151 -10.85 23.59 13.48
CA ILE A 151 -10.94 24.36 14.73
C ILE A 151 -10.82 25.82 14.29
N GLU A 152 -11.95 26.37 13.82
CA GLU A 152 -12.16 27.82 13.79
C GLU A 152 -12.02 28.26 15.24
N ASN A 153 -11.09 29.19 15.47
CA ASN A 153 -11.09 29.99 16.68
C ASN A 153 -12.47 30.64 16.83
N SER A 154 -13.32 30.07 17.68
CA SER A 154 -14.51 30.71 18.26
C SER A 154 -14.19 31.09 19.70
#